data_AF-A0A2R5L1W6-F1
#
_entry.id   AF-A0A2R5L1W6-F1
#
_cell.length_a   1.000
_cell.length_b   1.000
_cell.length_c   1.000
_cell.angle_alpha   90.00
_cell.angle_beta   90.00
_cell.angle_gamma   90.00
#
_symmetry.space_group_name_H-M   'P 1'
#
loop_
_entity.id
_entity.type
_entity.pdbx_description
1 polymer ?
#
loop_
_entity_poly.entity_id
_entity_poly.type
_entity_poly.pdbx_seq_one_letter_code
_entity_poly.pdbx_strand_id
1 'polypeptide(L)'
;NMNIFYFMENNKESLNKLFEPYTKEYIKRYKEKDEKGLYYWDTFKRKSGKQYYSIIAPDGTILKNDLNGNPISWLRSEARFLKDLEEGEVKFVNLKNGWNIHFKQRIPLGKKPRSLFTEKGTNSDGSDEIIELFKQEVFSRPKPSELLSYLVSLIIKDNDLILDFFSGSASTAHAINKLNFKDGKK
;
A
#
# COMPACT_ATOMS: atom_id res chain seq x y z
N ASN A 1 8.92 -26.42 9.94
CA ASN A 1 9.27 -25.43 10.98
C ASN A 1 8.56 -24.12 10.70
N MET A 2 7.60 -23.77 11.54
CA MET A 2 6.93 -22.47 11.50
C MET A 2 7.78 -21.48 12.29
N ASN A 3 8.33 -20.47 11.62
CA ASN A 3 9.07 -19.40 12.27
C ASN A 3 8.06 -18.39 12.82
N ILE A 4 7.97 -18.28 14.14
CA ILE A 4 7.13 -17.28 14.81
C ILE A 4 8.04 -16.09 15.18
N PHE A 5 7.70 -14.91 14.69
CA PHE A 5 8.31 -13.65 15.12
C PHE A 5 7.41 -13.01 16.16
N TYR A 6 7.97 -12.71 17.33
CA TYR A 6 7.26 -11.96 18.36
C TYR A 6 7.71 -10.51 18.29
N PHE A 7 6.74 -9.62 18.08
CA PHE A 7 6.90 -8.20 18.32
C PHE A 7 6.18 -7.87 19.63
N MET A 8 6.89 -7.25 20.57
CA MET A 8 6.31 -6.83 21.84
C MET A 8 6.37 -5.32 21.90
N GLU A 9 5.21 -4.70 22.12
CA GLU A 9 5.09 -3.28 22.36
C GLU A 9 4.35 -3.07 23.68
N ASN A 10 4.89 -2.20 24.54
CA ASN A 10 4.39 -2.02 25.90
C ASN A 10 3.05 -1.27 25.96
N ASN A 11 2.55 -0.75 24.83
CA ASN A 11 1.27 -0.09 24.73
C ASN A 11 0.43 -0.67 23.59
N LYS A 12 -0.73 -1.25 23.94
CA LYS A 12 -1.66 -1.84 22.96
C LYS A 12 -2.23 -0.80 21.99
N GLU A 13 -2.30 0.47 22.40
CA GLU A 13 -2.80 1.57 21.59
C GLU A 13 -1.76 2.13 20.60
N SER A 14 -0.48 1.76 20.72
CA SER A 14 0.58 2.26 19.83
C SER A 14 0.89 1.35 18.64
N LEU A 15 0.27 0.15 18.57
CA LEU A 15 0.36 -0.75 17.43
C LEU A 15 -0.35 -0.16 16.20
N ASN A 16 0.44 0.57 15.41
CA ASN A 16 -0.01 1.12 14.14
C ASN A 16 -0.32 -0.01 13.14
N LYS A 17 -1.27 0.25 12.24
CA LYS A 17 -1.49 -0.66 11.11
C LYS A 17 -0.20 -0.77 10.29
N LEU A 18 0.20 -2.00 9.98
CA LEU A 18 1.38 -2.27 9.16
C LEU A 18 1.14 -1.84 7.72
N PHE A 19 2.08 -1.07 7.19
CA PHE A 19 2.04 -0.59 5.83
C PHE A 19 3.39 -0.76 5.15
N GLU A 20 3.36 -1.27 3.93
CA GLU A 20 4.50 -1.20 3.02
C GLU A 20 4.64 0.24 2.50
N PRO A 21 5.86 0.77 2.42
CA PRO A 21 6.11 2.03 1.73
C PRO A 21 5.71 1.90 0.25
N TYR A 22 5.14 2.97 -0.29
CA TYR A 22 4.79 3.01 -1.71
C TYR A 22 6.04 3.12 -2.59
N THR A 23 6.00 2.49 -3.76
CA THR A 23 7.05 2.69 -4.78
C THR A 23 7.00 4.13 -5.31
N LYS A 24 8.14 4.63 -5.78
CA LYS A 24 8.23 5.98 -6.37
C LYS A 24 7.27 6.13 -7.56
N GLU A 25 7.08 5.07 -8.35
CA GLU A 25 6.15 5.01 -9.47
C GLU A 25 4.69 5.12 -9.03
N TYR A 26 4.33 4.51 -7.89
CA TYR A 26 2.98 4.60 -7.35
C TYR A 26 2.67 6.02 -6.88
N ILE A 27 3.60 6.66 -6.18
CA ILE A 27 3.46 8.04 -5.68
C ILE A 27 3.30 9.03 -6.85
N LYS A 28 4.04 8.85 -7.95
CA LYS A 28 3.95 9.69 -9.17
C LYS A 28 2.54 9.82 -9.78
N ARG A 29 1.62 8.90 -9.47
CA ARG A 29 0.22 8.97 -9.93
C ARG A 29 -0.55 10.10 -9.24
N TYR A 30 -0.18 10.41 -8.02
CA TYR A 30 -0.84 11.41 -7.17
C TYR A 30 -0.23 12.80 -7.41
N LYS A 31 -0.70 13.46 -8.46
CA LYS A 31 -0.12 14.74 -8.94
C LYS A 31 -0.65 15.96 -8.21
N GLU A 32 -1.82 15.86 -7.58
CA GLU A 32 -2.52 16.97 -6.97
C GLU A 32 -2.42 16.91 -5.45
N LYS A 33 -2.49 18.06 -4.78
CA LYS A 33 -2.46 18.18 -3.32
C LYS A 33 -3.46 19.22 -2.86
N ASP A 34 -4.21 18.90 -1.81
CA ASP A 34 -5.01 19.86 -1.05
C ASP A 34 -4.75 19.69 0.47
N GLU A 35 -5.55 20.36 1.29
CA GLU A 35 -5.47 20.32 2.76
C GLU A 35 -5.62 18.90 3.34
N LYS A 36 -6.33 18.01 2.63
CA LYS A 36 -6.55 16.60 3.02
C LYS A 36 -5.47 15.66 2.44
N GLY A 37 -4.49 16.15 1.68
CA GLY A 37 -3.34 15.40 1.21
C GLY A 37 -3.27 15.17 -0.31
N LEU A 38 -2.44 14.22 -0.73
CA LEU A 38 -2.19 13.91 -2.14
C LEU A 38 -3.34 13.11 -2.77
N TYR A 39 -3.73 13.46 -3.99
CA TYR A 39 -4.78 12.78 -4.75
C TYR A 39 -4.53 12.82 -6.27
N TYR A 40 -5.33 12.06 -7.01
CA TYR A 40 -5.52 12.25 -8.44
C TYR A 40 -7.01 12.16 -8.80
N TRP A 41 -7.39 12.70 -9.95
CA TRP A 41 -8.75 12.61 -10.46
C TRP A 41 -8.95 11.30 -11.21
N ASP A 42 -9.85 10.46 -10.72
CA ASP A 42 -10.23 9.19 -11.35
C ASP A 42 -11.70 9.23 -11.80
N THR A 43 -12.07 8.36 -12.74
CA THR A 43 -13.42 8.28 -13.28
C THR A 43 -14.39 7.62 -12.30
N PHE A 44 -15.51 8.29 -12.04
CA PHE A 44 -16.54 7.81 -11.10
C PHE A 44 -17.43 6.69 -11.70
N LYS A 45 -17.61 6.67 -13.03
CA LYS A 45 -18.27 5.59 -13.76
C LYS A 45 -17.44 4.30 -13.68
N ARG A 46 -18.01 3.22 -13.13
CA ARG A 46 -17.33 1.93 -12.91
C ARG A 46 -18.29 0.76 -13.10
N LYS A 47 -17.97 -0.17 -14.02
CA LYS A 47 -18.79 -1.39 -14.22
C LYS A 47 -19.00 -2.19 -12.93
N SER A 48 -17.97 -2.30 -12.09
CA SER A 48 -18.00 -3.02 -10.82
C SER A 48 -18.80 -2.35 -9.72
N GLY A 49 -19.17 -1.07 -9.88
CA GLY A 49 -19.83 -0.29 -8.82
C GLY A 49 -21.26 -0.72 -8.54
N LYS A 50 -21.96 -1.28 -9.54
CA LYS A 50 -23.33 -1.84 -9.49
C LYS A 50 -24.37 -0.94 -8.80
N GLN A 51 -24.17 0.37 -8.87
CA GLN A 51 -25.09 1.37 -8.32
C GLN A 51 -25.68 2.18 -9.46
N TYR A 52 -27.01 2.24 -9.53
CA TYR A 52 -27.74 2.76 -10.67
C TYR A 52 -28.71 3.84 -10.19
N TYR A 53 -28.37 5.10 -10.49
CA TYR A 53 -29.19 6.26 -10.18
C TYR A 53 -28.87 7.38 -11.19
N SER A 54 -29.74 8.37 -11.27
CA SER A 54 -29.55 9.50 -12.18
C SER A 54 -28.73 10.59 -11.52
N ILE A 55 -27.78 11.18 -12.23
CA ILE A 55 -27.06 12.38 -11.77
C ILE A 55 -27.34 13.52 -12.74
N ILE A 56 -27.70 14.69 -12.23
CA ILE A 56 -27.95 15.88 -13.04
C ILE A 56 -26.65 16.69 -13.13
N ALA A 57 -26.19 16.92 -14.36
CA ALA A 57 -25.02 17.74 -14.64
C ALA A 57 -25.33 19.25 -14.50
N PRO A 58 -24.32 20.14 -14.42
CA PRO A 58 -24.54 21.57 -14.21
C PRO A 58 -25.41 22.26 -15.27
N ASP A 59 -25.48 21.73 -16.49
CA ASP A 59 -26.31 22.24 -17.59
C ASP A 59 -27.72 21.63 -17.62
N GLY A 60 -28.08 20.81 -16.63
CA GLY A 60 -29.35 20.08 -16.56
C GLY A 60 -29.34 18.71 -17.26
N THR A 61 -28.24 18.30 -17.91
CA THR A 61 -28.13 16.99 -18.56
C THR A 61 -28.29 15.86 -17.54
N ILE A 62 -29.14 14.88 -17.84
CA ILE A 62 -29.40 13.72 -16.97
C ILE A 62 -28.49 12.55 -17.35
N LEU A 63 -27.58 12.20 -16.46
CA LEU A 63 -26.68 11.04 -16.57
C LEU A 63 -27.35 9.82 -15.95
N LYS A 64 -28.08 9.05 -16.77
CA LYS A 64 -28.74 7.80 -16.36
C LYS A 64 -28.29 6.60 -17.19
N ASN A 65 -28.27 6.77 -18.51
CA ASN A 65 -27.89 5.74 -19.47
C ASN A 65 -26.64 6.18 -20.23
N ASP A 66 -25.83 5.22 -20.65
CA ASP A 66 -24.70 5.47 -21.54
C ASP A 66 -25.16 5.65 -23.01
N LEU A 67 -24.21 5.91 -23.91
CA LEU A 67 -24.47 6.15 -25.33
C LEU A 67 -25.17 4.97 -26.03
N ASN A 68 -25.08 3.76 -25.46
CA ASN A 68 -25.71 2.55 -25.99
C ASN A 68 -27.06 2.26 -25.30
N GLY A 69 -27.56 3.16 -24.46
CA GLY A 69 -28.81 2.99 -23.72
C GLY A 69 -28.71 2.13 -22.47
N ASN A 70 -27.52 1.67 -22.07
CA ASN A 70 -27.37 0.86 -20.87
C ASN A 70 -27.31 1.73 -19.60
N PRO A 71 -27.89 1.30 -18.47
CA PRO A 71 -27.77 2.03 -17.21
C PRO A 71 -26.31 2.26 -16.81
N ILE A 72 -25.98 3.49 -16.43
CA ILE A 72 -24.64 3.81 -15.95
C ILE A 72 -24.45 3.22 -14.56
N SER A 73 -23.34 2.51 -14.37
CA SER A 73 -22.92 1.94 -13.10
C SER A 73 -21.95 2.89 -12.40
N TRP A 74 -22.31 3.35 -11.21
CA TRP A 74 -21.55 4.30 -10.41
C TRP A 74 -20.73 3.62 -9.31
N LEU A 75 -19.56 4.18 -9.00
CA LEU A 75 -18.65 3.64 -7.98
C LEU A 75 -19.22 3.72 -6.55
N ARG A 76 -19.97 4.79 -6.24
CA ARG A 76 -20.48 5.07 -4.88
C ARG A 76 -21.98 5.37 -4.92
N SER A 77 -22.61 5.32 -3.75
CA SER A 77 -24.06 5.48 -3.62
C SER A 77 -24.43 6.94 -3.85
N GLU A 78 -25.70 7.19 -4.17
CA GLU A 78 -26.20 8.55 -4.37
C GLU A 78 -25.95 9.42 -3.14
N ALA A 79 -26.28 8.92 -1.95
CA ALA A 79 -26.01 9.62 -0.69
C ALA A 79 -24.52 9.96 -0.51
N ARG A 80 -23.62 9.04 -0.88
CA ARG A 80 -22.18 9.28 -0.79
C ARG A 80 -21.70 10.29 -1.85
N PHE A 81 -22.23 10.21 -3.06
CA PHE A 81 -21.95 11.14 -4.15
C PHE A 81 -22.34 12.57 -3.77
N LEU A 82 -23.54 12.77 -3.21
CA LEU A 82 -24.01 14.10 -2.79
C LEU A 82 -23.09 14.71 -1.73
N LYS A 83 -22.69 13.90 -0.73
CA LYS A 83 -21.71 14.32 0.28
C LYS A 83 -20.35 14.66 -0.34
N ASP A 84 -19.85 13.81 -1.23
CA ASP A 84 -18.56 14.05 -1.90
C ASP A 84 -18.62 15.29 -2.81
N LEU A 85 -19.80 15.62 -3.38
CA LEU A 85 -20.01 16.82 -4.19
C LEU A 85 -19.99 18.08 -3.31
N GLU A 86 -20.67 18.06 -2.16
CA GLU A 86 -20.65 19.14 -1.17
C GLU A 86 -19.23 19.40 -0.64
N GLU A 87 -18.46 18.35 -0.39
CA GLU A 87 -17.08 18.43 0.10
C GLU A 87 -16.03 18.76 -0.99
N GLY A 88 -16.44 18.93 -2.25
CA GLY A 88 -15.51 19.19 -3.36
C GLY A 88 -14.57 18.00 -3.67
N GLU A 89 -14.96 16.79 -3.30
CA GLU A 89 -14.26 15.53 -3.61
C GLU A 89 -14.64 14.99 -4.99
N VAL A 90 -15.69 15.54 -5.62
CA VAL A 90 -16.18 15.17 -6.94
C VAL A 90 -16.31 16.41 -7.81
N LYS A 91 -16.05 16.26 -9.12
CA LYS A 91 -16.26 17.31 -10.11
C LYS A 91 -16.87 16.78 -11.40
N PHE A 92 -17.62 17.65 -12.06
CA PHE A 92 -18.10 17.44 -13.42
C PHE A 92 -17.03 17.86 -14.43
N VAL A 93 -16.82 17.03 -15.45
CA VAL A 93 -15.86 17.25 -16.54
C VAL A 93 -16.60 17.09 -17.86
N ASN A 94 -16.69 18.16 -18.64
CA ASN A 94 -17.27 18.11 -19.96
C ASN A 94 -16.21 17.64 -20.97
N LEU A 95 -16.43 16.47 -21.57
CA LEU A 95 -15.58 15.91 -22.62
C LEU A 95 -16.34 15.93 -23.95
N LYS A 96 -15.65 15.65 -25.07
CA LYS A 96 -16.26 15.61 -26.41
C LYS A 96 -17.51 14.72 -26.50
N ASN A 97 -17.59 13.69 -25.65
CA ASN A 97 -18.69 12.71 -25.63
C ASN A 97 -19.68 12.95 -24.48
N GLY A 98 -19.73 14.18 -23.94
CA GLY A 98 -20.62 14.60 -22.88
C GLY A 98 -19.98 14.61 -21.48
N TRP A 99 -20.83 14.84 -20.48
CA TRP A 99 -20.42 14.97 -19.10
C TRP A 99 -19.89 13.68 -18.50
N ASN A 100 -18.76 13.81 -17.82
CA ASN A 100 -18.15 12.79 -17.00
C ASN A 100 -18.02 13.30 -15.57
N ILE A 101 -17.97 12.36 -14.63
CA ILE A 101 -17.84 12.66 -13.22
C ILE A 101 -16.50 12.07 -12.76
N HIS A 102 -15.65 12.92 -12.19
CA HIS A 102 -14.38 12.53 -11.63
C HIS A 102 -14.42 12.69 -10.12
N PHE A 103 -13.75 11.81 -9.39
CA PHE A 103 -13.60 11.91 -7.93
C PHE A 103 -12.13 11.94 -7.54
N LYS A 104 -11.83 12.52 -6.37
CA LYS A 104 -10.48 12.49 -5.79
C LYS A 104 -10.18 11.10 -5.26
N GLN A 105 -9.32 10.37 -5.96
CA GLN A 105 -8.70 9.18 -5.42
C GLN A 105 -7.49 9.61 -4.59
N ARG A 106 -7.66 9.61 -3.27
CA ARG A 106 -6.62 9.99 -2.31
C ARG A 106 -5.63 8.85 -2.12
N ILE A 107 -4.38 9.20 -1.85
CA ILE A 107 -3.37 8.21 -1.50
C ILE A 107 -3.80 7.54 -0.18
N PRO A 108 -3.86 6.20 -0.13
CA PRO A 108 -4.15 5.53 1.13
C PRO A 108 -3.00 5.77 2.12
N LEU A 109 -3.27 5.57 3.41
CA LEU A 109 -2.23 5.68 4.46
C LEU A 109 -1.03 4.75 4.22
N GLY A 110 -1.26 3.65 3.51
CA GLY A 110 -0.22 2.72 3.10
C GLY A 110 -0.80 1.47 2.45
N LYS A 111 0.07 0.65 1.87
CA LYS A 111 -0.32 -0.62 1.28
C LYS A 111 -0.21 -1.71 2.34
N LYS A 112 -1.30 -2.42 2.62
CA LYS A 112 -1.23 -3.56 3.56
C LYS A 112 -0.30 -4.63 2.98
N PRO A 113 0.60 -5.22 3.80
CA PRO A 113 1.45 -6.30 3.35
C PRO A 113 0.62 -7.51 2.93
N ARG A 114 1.09 -8.25 1.91
CA ARG A 114 0.46 -9.51 1.49
C ARG A 114 0.61 -10.57 2.59
N SER A 115 -0.33 -11.49 2.68
CA SER A 115 -0.23 -12.60 3.66
C SER A 115 0.85 -13.64 3.32
N LEU A 116 1.34 -13.64 2.08
CA LEU A 116 2.38 -14.56 1.59
C LEU A 116 3.53 -13.75 0.97
N PHE A 117 4.76 -14.07 1.38
CA PHE A 117 5.98 -13.36 1.00
C PHE A 117 6.84 -14.19 0.04
N THR A 118 6.30 -14.52 -1.14
CA THR A 118 6.99 -15.35 -2.13
C THR A 118 8.21 -14.68 -2.78
N GLU A 119 8.33 -13.36 -2.65
CA GLU A 119 9.36 -12.55 -3.31
C GLU A 119 10.33 -11.89 -2.32
N LYS A 120 10.35 -12.31 -1.05
CA LYS A 120 11.14 -11.68 0.02
C LYS A 120 12.17 -12.63 0.61
N GLY A 121 12.84 -13.39 -0.25
CA GLY A 121 13.82 -14.39 0.14
C GLY A 121 13.22 -15.78 0.30
N THR A 122 14.00 -16.76 -0.12
CA THR A 122 13.74 -18.20 -0.10
C THR A 122 14.79 -18.90 0.76
N ASN A 123 14.56 -20.16 1.15
CA ASN A 123 15.55 -20.90 1.92
C ASN A 123 16.92 -20.98 1.21
N SER A 124 16.92 -21.07 -0.12
CA SER A 124 18.14 -21.06 -0.93
C SER A 124 18.91 -19.76 -0.78
N ASP A 125 18.22 -18.60 -0.81
CA ASP A 125 18.87 -17.30 -0.63
C ASP A 125 19.59 -17.20 0.73
N GLY A 126 19.00 -17.78 1.79
CA GLY A 126 19.65 -17.84 3.09
C GLY A 126 20.95 -18.67 3.07
N SER A 127 20.94 -19.83 2.43
CA SER A 127 22.13 -20.67 2.28
C SER A 127 23.20 -19.98 1.45
N ASP A 128 22.81 -19.33 0.34
CA ASP A 128 23.72 -18.59 -0.54
C ASP A 128 24.40 -17.44 0.20
N GLU A 129 23.68 -16.69 1.05
CA GLU A 129 24.26 -15.64 1.91
C GLU A 129 25.35 -16.18 2.85
N ILE A 130 25.17 -17.38 3.41
CA ILE A 130 26.16 -18.00 4.29
C ILE A 130 27.38 -18.47 3.51
N ILE A 131 27.18 -19.08 2.34
CA ILE A 131 28.27 -19.48 1.45
C ILE A 131 29.04 -18.25 0.98
N GLU A 132 28.37 -17.14 0.68
CA GLU A 132 29.03 -15.90 0.27
C GLU A 132 29.94 -15.36 1.37
N LEU A 133 29.48 -15.34 2.62
CA LEU A 133 30.22 -14.81 3.78
C LEU A 133 31.36 -15.71 4.23
N PHE A 134 31.13 -17.02 4.31
CA PHE A 134 32.06 -17.97 4.93
C PHE A 134 32.79 -18.88 3.93
N LYS A 135 32.40 -18.83 2.65
CA LYS A 135 32.90 -19.71 1.57
C LYS A 135 32.65 -21.20 1.80
N GLN A 136 31.79 -21.53 2.77
CA GLN A 136 31.38 -22.90 3.12
C GLN A 136 30.04 -22.87 3.87
N GLU A 137 29.33 -23.99 3.90
CA GLU A 137 28.06 -24.13 4.61
C GLU A 137 28.27 -24.33 6.12
N VAL A 138 28.43 -23.24 6.86
CA VAL A 138 28.56 -23.30 8.33
C VAL A 138 27.22 -23.34 9.08
N PHE A 139 26.10 -23.08 8.39
CA PHE A 139 24.74 -23.16 8.93
C PHE A 139 23.80 -23.87 7.95
N SER A 140 22.96 -24.77 8.45
CA SER A 140 22.09 -25.61 7.61
C SER A 140 20.77 -24.96 7.21
N ARG A 141 20.24 -24.04 8.02
CA ARG A 141 18.95 -23.37 7.79
C ARG A 141 18.97 -21.89 8.22
N PRO A 142 19.90 -21.09 7.70
CA PRO A 142 19.89 -19.64 7.94
C PRO A 142 18.59 -19.02 7.40
N LYS A 143 18.04 -18.05 8.14
CA LYS A 143 16.92 -17.25 7.61
C LYS A 143 17.48 -16.26 6.57
N PRO A 144 16.79 -16.03 5.44
CA PRO A 144 17.23 -15.04 4.46
C PRO A 144 17.20 -13.63 5.05
N SER A 145 18.30 -12.87 4.90
CA SER A 145 18.36 -11.51 5.44
C SER A 145 17.37 -10.55 4.77
N GLU A 146 16.99 -10.79 3.51
CA GLU A 146 15.99 -9.99 2.79
C GLU A 146 14.58 -10.12 3.40
N LEU A 147 14.22 -11.33 3.86
CA LEU A 147 12.94 -11.57 4.53
C LEU A 147 12.85 -10.75 5.81
N LEU A 148 13.92 -10.82 6.61
CA LEU A 148 14.03 -10.11 7.88
C LEU A 148 14.06 -8.60 7.67
N SER A 149 14.82 -8.13 6.68
CA SER A 149 14.89 -6.71 6.31
C SER A 149 13.51 -6.17 5.95
N TYR A 150 12.76 -6.91 5.13
CA TYR A 150 11.39 -6.54 4.78
C TYR A 150 10.49 -6.49 6.02
N LEU A 151 10.45 -7.56 6.84
CA LEU A 151 9.59 -7.60 8.03
C LEU A 151 9.89 -6.47 9.01
N VAL A 152 11.17 -6.20 9.27
CA VAL A 152 11.61 -5.13 10.18
C VAL A 152 11.25 -3.76 9.62
N SER A 153 11.40 -3.54 8.31
CA SER A 153 11.06 -2.25 7.68
C SER A 153 9.58 -1.87 7.80
N LEU A 154 8.70 -2.82 8.09
CA LEU A 154 7.25 -2.56 8.27
C LEU A 154 6.92 -1.98 9.65
N ILE A 155 7.80 -2.14 10.62
CA ILE A 155 7.54 -1.85 12.05
C ILE A 155 8.51 -0.84 12.63
N ILE A 156 9.75 -0.80 12.16
CA ILE A 156 10.83 -0.11 12.86
C ILE A 156 10.86 1.39 12.57
N LYS A 157 11.25 2.15 13.59
CA LYS A 157 11.59 3.57 13.53
C LYS A 157 13.05 3.78 13.94
N ASP A 158 13.55 4.98 13.65
CA ASP A 158 14.92 5.38 13.99
C ASP A 158 15.12 5.31 15.52
N ASN A 159 16.22 4.69 15.94
CA ASN A 159 16.64 4.43 17.33
C ASN A 159 15.82 3.37 18.09
N ASP A 160 15.01 2.55 17.41
CA ASP A 160 14.37 1.39 18.04
C ASP A 160 15.39 0.29 18.39
N LEU A 161 15.16 -0.42 19.49
CA LEU A 161 15.97 -1.56 19.90
C LEU A 161 15.36 -2.87 19.39
N ILE A 162 16.17 -3.70 18.73
CA ILE A 162 15.77 -5.03 18.27
C ILE A 162 16.52 -6.09 19.08
N LEU A 163 15.76 -7.07 19.58
CA LEU A 163 16.29 -8.21 20.32
C LEU A 163 15.93 -9.51 19.60
N ASP A 164 16.94 -10.35 19.36
CA ASP A 164 16.77 -11.71 18.87
C ASP A 164 17.51 -12.68 19.79
N PHE A 165 16.75 -13.39 20.63
CA PHE A 165 17.27 -14.38 21.58
C PHE A 165 17.34 -15.80 21.00
N PHE A 166 16.99 -15.96 19.71
CA PHE A 166 17.15 -17.19 18.94
C PHE A 166 17.95 -16.93 17.65
N SER A 167 19.05 -16.19 17.80
CA SER A 167 19.79 -15.60 16.68
C SER A 167 20.31 -16.62 15.67
N GLY A 168 20.70 -17.83 16.09
CA GLY A 168 21.21 -18.88 15.21
C GLY A 168 22.38 -18.36 14.34
N SER A 169 22.18 -18.28 13.02
CA SER A 169 23.15 -17.69 12.08
C SER A 169 23.28 -16.16 12.15
N ALA A 170 22.63 -15.51 13.11
CA ALA A 170 22.56 -14.06 13.29
C ALA A 170 21.99 -13.30 12.08
N SER A 171 21.11 -13.93 11.29
CA SER A 171 20.48 -13.32 10.12
C SER A 171 19.73 -12.01 10.44
N THR A 172 19.20 -11.88 11.66
CA THR A 172 18.55 -10.64 12.12
C THR A 172 19.56 -9.49 12.15
N ALA A 173 20.72 -9.66 12.80
CA ALA A 173 21.75 -8.64 12.85
C ALA A 173 22.26 -8.26 11.44
N HIS A 174 22.40 -9.25 10.55
CA HIS A 174 22.77 -9.02 9.16
C HIS A 174 21.74 -8.14 8.42
N ALA A 175 20.45 -8.44 8.58
CA ALA A 175 19.36 -7.65 8.00
C ALA A 175 19.33 -6.20 8.49
N ILE A 176 19.51 -5.98 9.80
CA ILE A 176 19.53 -4.62 10.37
C ILE A 176 20.70 -3.82 9.84
N ASN A 177 21.88 -4.41 9.77
CA ASN A 177 23.05 -3.72 9.24
C ASN A 177 22.83 -3.31 7.77
N LYS A 178 22.22 -4.19 6.95
CA LYS A 178 21.84 -3.86 5.56
C LYS A 178 20.84 -2.70 5.50
N LEU A 179 19.80 -2.71 6.34
CA LEU A 179 18.80 -1.64 6.39
C LEU A 179 19.43 -0.30 6.81
N ASN A 180 20.22 -0.29 7.88
CA ASN A 180 20.87 0.90 8.40
C ASN A 180 21.83 1.50 7.36
N PHE A 181 22.61 0.66 6.68
CA PHE A 181 23.50 1.10 5.60
C PHE A 181 22.72 1.67 4.41
N LYS A 182 21.64 1.01 3.99
CA LYS A 182 20.83 1.42 2.84
C LYS A 182 20.08 2.73 3.07
N ASP A 183 19.48 2.89 4.25
CA ASP A 183 18.60 4.03 4.54
C ASP A 183 19.34 5.18 5.23
N GLY A 184 20.60 4.98 5.62
CA GLY A 184 21.41 5.97 6.34
C GLY A 184 20.88 6.25 7.75
N LYS A 185 20.26 5.25 8.38
CA LYS A 185 19.55 5.36 9.66
C LYS A 185 20.21 4.53 10.74
N LYS A 186 19.84 4.82 11.99
CA LYS A 186 20.29 4.09 13.19
C LYS A 186 19.14 3.36 13.83
#